data_AF-A0A3D3TF34-F1
#
_entry.id   AF-A0A3D3TF34-F1
#
_cell.length_a   1.000
_cell.length_b   1.000
_cell.length_c   1.000
_cell.angle_alpha   90.00
_cell.angle_beta   90.00
_cell.angle_gamma   90.00
#
_symmetry.space_group_name_H-M   'P 1'
#
loop_
_entity.id
_entity.type
_entity.pdbx_description
1 polymer ?
#
loop_
_entity_poly.entity_id
_entity_poly.type
_entity_poly.pdbx_seq_one_letter_code
_entity_poly.pdbx_strand_id
1 'polypeptide(L)'
;EINGKIAGYCYLHNWNNRCAYSSTKEVTVYLDKEQKGKGYGTILYQHLFKEIYKDDIHALIAGICIPNDGSIRLHEKFGFKQASHMKEIGWKFDQWRDVGHWQLVINQIPPKILILCTGNSCRSQMAHGFLQSYDPRLLVYSAGTQASGKVNPKAIEVMQDAGVDISHHTSDSVDLYTGEQWDYVITVCGGANENCPTFSGKVKNRLHIGFDDPSEATGTPEFIQSEYIRVRDEIKKAFYELYINKIKGYE
;
A
#
# COMPACT_ATOMS: atom_id res chain seq x y z
N GLU A 1 -6.05 9.76 12.77
CA GLU A 1 -6.63 9.90 14.12
C GLU A 1 -7.56 8.73 14.40
N ILE A 2 -7.81 8.40 15.67
CA ILE A 2 -8.76 7.36 16.08
C ILE A 2 -9.61 7.95 17.21
N ASN A 3 -10.93 7.96 17.03
CA ASN A 3 -11.88 8.53 18.01
C ASN A 3 -11.51 9.96 18.44
N GLY A 4 -11.08 10.80 17.49
CA GLY A 4 -10.68 12.19 17.75
C GLY A 4 -9.34 12.36 18.47
N LYS A 5 -8.56 11.29 18.67
CA LYS A 5 -7.20 11.34 19.24
C LYS A 5 -6.13 11.03 18.20
N ILE A 6 -4.99 11.71 18.29
CA ILE A 6 -3.84 11.46 17.43
C ILE A 6 -3.21 10.11 17.83
N ALA A 7 -3.44 9.08 17.01
CA ALA A 7 -2.89 7.74 17.21
C ALA A 7 -1.44 7.59 16.73
N GLY A 8 -0.99 8.50 15.86
CA GLY A 8 0.33 8.48 15.26
C GLY A 8 0.45 9.50 14.14
N TYR A 9 1.69 9.71 13.68
CA TYR A 9 2.01 10.62 12.58
C TYR A 9 3.28 10.17 11.86
N CYS A 10 3.44 10.64 10.63
CA CYS A 10 4.68 10.50 9.86
C CYS A 10 4.99 11.78 9.11
N TYR A 11 6.27 12.07 8.89
CA TYR A 11 6.72 13.19 8.07
C TYR A 11 8.13 12.95 7.54
N LEU A 12 8.49 13.77 6.55
CA LEU A 12 9.82 13.86 5.97
C LEU A 12 10.43 15.22 6.28
N HIS A 13 11.73 15.25 6.61
CA HIS A 13 12.50 16.49 6.72
C HIS A 13 13.88 16.33 6.08
N ASN A 14 14.60 17.44 5.89
CA ASN A 14 15.95 17.39 5.32
C ASN A 14 16.88 16.64 6.28
N TRP A 15 17.58 15.61 5.78
CA TRP A 15 18.58 14.88 6.56
C TRP A 15 19.75 15.79 6.97
N ASN A 16 20.13 16.72 6.09
CA ASN A 16 21.22 17.65 6.33
C ASN A 16 20.94 18.97 5.60
N ASN A 17 21.45 20.08 6.16
CA ASN A 17 21.25 21.42 5.59
C ASN A 17 22.17 21.73 4.39
N ARG A 18 23.15 20.88 4.08
CA ARG A 18 24.04 21.06 2.92
C ARG A 18 23.33 20.61 1.64
N CYS A 19 23.48 21.39 0.56
CA CYS A 19 22.84 21.13 -0.73
C CYS A 19 23.16 19.75 -1.33
N ALA A 20 24.33 19.19 -1.02
CA ALA A 20 24.75 17.84 -1.44
C ALA A 20 23.80 16.73 -0.96
N TYR A 21 22.95 16.99 0.04
CA TYR A 21 21.97 16.04 0.58
C TYR A 21 20.52 16.48 0.34
N SER A 22 20.28 17.40 -0.60
CA SER A 22 18.94 17.93 -0.88
C SER A 22 17.91 16.86 -1.28
N SER A 23 18.36 15.79 -1.94
CA SER A 23 17.58 14.60 -2.31
C SER A 23 17.57 13.51 -1.24
N THR A 24 18.19 13.73 -0.07
CA THR A 24 18.15 12.80 1.07
C THR A 24 17.25 13.36 2.16
N LYS A 25 16.23 12.59 2.55
CA LYS A 25 15.31 12.96 3.63
C LYS A 25 15.47 12.04 4.83
N GLU A 26 15.21 12.58 6.00
CA GLU A 26 14.98 11.77 7.18
C GLU A 26 13.49 11.49 7.31
N VAL A 27 13.15 10.24 7.63
CA VAL A 27 11.77 9.80 7.86
C VAL A 27 11.52 9.64 9.35
N THR A 28 10.40 10.20 9.81
CA THR A 28 9.89 9.96 11.16
C THR A 28 8.55 9.23 11.06
N VAL A 29 8.41 8.13 11.82
CA VAL A 29 7.13 7.47 12.06
C VAL A 29 6.94 7.30 13.56
N TYR A 30 5.87 7.89 14.09
CA TYR A 30 5.51 7.79 15.50
C TYR A 30 4.12 7.18 15.65
N LEU A 31 3.99 6.28 16.63
CA LEU A 31 2.71 5.76 17.09
C LEU A 31 2.63 5.96 18.59
N ASP A 32 1.43 6.34 19.05
CA ASP A 32 1.10 6.31 20.47
C ASP A 32 1.34 4.90 21.04
N LYS A 33 1.75 4.83 22.31
CA LYS A 33 2.14 3.58 22.97
C LYS A 33 1.02 2.54 22.95
N GLU A 34 -0.24 2.96 23.05
CA GLU A 34 -1.41 2.09 23.08
C GLU A 34 -1.84 1.58 21.70
N GLN A 35 -1.23 2.14 20.64
CA GLN A 35 -1.62 1.90 19.24
C GLN A 35 -0.59 1.06 18.48
N LYS A 36 0.47 0.59 19.16
CA LYS A 36 1.50 -0.28 18.59
C LYS A 36 0.94 -1.68 18.27
N GLY A 37 1.52 -2.33 17.25
CA GLY A 37 1.17 -3.70 16.86
C GLY A 37 -0.13 -3.85 16.07
N LYS A 38 -0.86 -2.75 15.82
CA LYS A 38 -2.16 -2.76 15.10
C LYS A 38 -2.05 -2.45 13.60
N GLY A 39 -0.86 -2.55 13.02
CA GLY A 39 -0.63 -2.25 11.60
C GLY A 39 -0.56 -0.76 11.22
N TYR A 40 -0.88 0.18 12.12
CA TYR A 40 -0.90 1.62 11.79
C TYR A 40 0.42 2.19 11.27
N GLY A 41 1.58 1.65 11.69
CA GLY A 41 2.87 2.05 11.13
C GLY A 41 3.01 1.74 9.64
N THR A 42 2.38 0.64 9.18
CA THR A 42 2.32 0.29 7.75
C THR A 42 1.45 1.30 7.00
N ILE A 43 0.30 1.67 7.56
CA ILE A 43 -0.61 2.67 6.97
C ILE A 43 0.09 4.03 6.83
N LEU A 44 0.82 4.47 7.87
CA LEU A 44 1.58 5.71 7.82
C LEU A 44 2.67 5.67 6.74
N TYR A 45 3.41 4.57 6.63
CA TYR A 45 4.40 4.41 5.56
C TYR A 45 3.77 4.42 4.18
N GLN A 46 2.67 3.69 3.98
CA GLN A 46 1.93 3.70 2.71
C GLN A 46 1.51 5.11 2.32
N HIS A 47 1.03 5.91 3.27
CA HIS A 47 0.71 7.31 3.04
C HIS A 47 1.96 8.12 2.68
N LEU A 48 3.05 7.96 3.43
CA LEU A 48 4.31 8.66 3.20
C LEU A 48 4.92 8.34 1.82
N PHE A 49 4.86 7.07 1.39
CA PHE A 49 5.29 6.69 0.05
C PHE A 49 4.45 7.31 -1.06
N LYS A 50 3.17 7.66 -0.85
CA LYS A 50 2.40 8.43 -1.85
C LYS A 50 2.96 9.82 -2.08
N GLU A 51 3.54 10.43 -1.04
CA GLU A 51 4.10 11.78 -1.12
C GLU A 51 5.53 11.79 -1.68
N ILE A 52 6.32 10.73 -1.42
CA ILE A 52 7.70 10.60 -1.93
C ILE A 52 7.77 10.73 -3.46
N TYR A 53 6.74 10.30 -4.20
CA TYR A 53 6.76 10.30 -5.66
C TYR A 53 6.70 11.69 -6.27
N LYS A 54 6.24 12.68 -5.48
CA LYS A 54 6.15 14.06 -5.91
C LYS A 54 7.51 14.76 -5.83
N ASP A 55 8.43 14.21 -5.03
CA ASP A 55 9.72 14.79 -4.70
C ASP A 55 10.85 13.93 -5.26
N ASP A 56 11.90 14.54 -5.83
CA ASP A 56 13.09 13.87 -6.36
C ASP A 56 13.99 13.33 -5.21
N ILE A 57 13.45 12.40 -4.42
CA ILE A 57 14.11 11.82 -3.25
C ILE A 57 14.92 10.59 -3.67
N HIS A 58 16.22 10.65 -3.43
CA HIS A 58 17.16 9.58 -3.69
C HIS A 58 17.30 8.61 -2.50
N ALA A 59 17.23 9.12 -1.27
CA ALA A 59 17.43 8.28 -0.08
C ALA A 59 16.60 8.74 1.12
N LEU A 60 16.16 7.76 1.91
CA LEU A 60 15.53 7.96 3.21
C LEU A 60 16.44 7.44 4.31
N ILE A 61 16.55 8.20 5.39
CA ILE A 61 17.26 7.81 6.61
C ILE A 61 16.27 7.76 7.76
N ALA A 62 16.33 6.71 8.58
CA ALA A 62 15.58 6.58 9.81
C ALA A 62 16.54 6.47 10.99
N GLY A 63 16.56 7.49 11.85
CA GLY A 63 17.26 7.45 13.12
C GLY A 63 16.46 6.67 14.17
N ILE A 64 17.03 5.61 14.71
CA ILE A 64 16.37 4.77 15.72
C ILE A 64 17.23 4.73 16.99
N CYS A 65 16.65 5.19 18.10
CA CYS A 65 17.20 4.96 19.44
C CYS A 65 17.04 3.47 19.80
N ILE A 66 18.13 2.78 20.10
CA ILE A 66 18.19 1.33 20.32
C ILE A 66 18.26 1.04 21.85
N PRO A 67 17.59 -0.03 22.36
CA PRO A 67 16.79 -1.02 21.63
C PRO A 67 15.38 -0.53 21.28
N ASN A 68 14.92 -0.89 20.07
CA ASN A 68 13.55 -0.60 19.61
C ASN A 68 13.13 -1.54 18.46
N ASP A 69 12.94 -2.83 18.77
CA ASP A 69 12.66 -3.86 17.76
C ASP A 69 11.39 -3.58 16.94
N GLY A 70 10.40 -2.92 17.56
CA GLY A 70 9.17 -2.53 16.84
C GLY A 70 9.45 -1.54 15.71
N SER A 71 10.32 -0.54 15.96
CA SER A 71 10.77 0.38 14.93
C SER A 71 11.64 -0.32 13.90
N ILE A 72 12.61 -1.14 14.33
CA ILE A 72 13.51 -1.87 13.43
C ILE A 72 12.70 -2.72 12.45
N ARG A 73 11.79 -3.58 12.96
CA ARG A 73 10.93 -4.43 12.12
C ARG A 73 10.07 -3.63 11.15
N LEU A 74 9.55 -2.47 11.58
CA LEU A 74 8.75 -1.62 10.70
C LEU A 74 9.59 -1.10 9.54
N HIS A 75 10.78 -0.54 9.80
CA HIS A 75 11.63 0.02 8.75
C HIS A 75 12.15 -1.08 7.82
N GLU A 76 12.60 -2.21 8.36
CA GLU A 76 13.08 -3.35 7.56
C GLU A 76 11.97 -3.95 6.69
N LYS A 77 10.71 -3.97 7.17
CA LYS A 77 9.55 -4.36 6.36
C LYS A 77 9.40 -3.50 5.08
N PHE A 78 9.78 -2.22 5.13
CA PHE A 78 9.78 -1.32 3.97
C PHE A 78 11.14 -1.28 3.23
N GLY A 79 12.01 -2.25 3.49
CA GLY A 79 13.26 -2.46 2.75
C GLY A 79 14.43 -1.62 3.25
N PHE A 80 14.28 -0.89 4.35
CA PHE A 80 15.41 -0.20 4.96
C PHE A 80 16.42 -1.22 5.51
N LYS A 81 17.71 -0.88 5.45
CA LYS A 81 18.80 -1.69 5.99
C LYS A 81 19.63 -0.87 6.96
N GLN A 82 20.14 -1.49 8.02
CA GLN A 82 21.01 -0.79 8.96
C GLN A 82 22.30 -0.34 8.25
N ALA A 83 22.57 0.97 8.29
CA ALA A 83 23.72 1.61 7.67
C ALA A 83 24.77 2.05 8.71
N SER A 84 24.36 2.34 9.95
CA SER A 84 25.29 2.69 11.03
C SER A 84 24.75 2.37 12.42
N HIS A 85 25.66 2.35 13.40
CA HIS A 85 25.39 2.23 14.83
C HIS A 85 26.41 3.09 15.58
N MET A 86 25.94 4.10 16.29
CA MET A 86 26.75 4.97 17.13
C MET A 86 26.38 4.77 18.60
N LYS A 87 27.40 4.69 19.45
CA LYS A 87 27.24 4.42 20.88
C LYS A 87 27.00 5.70 21.68
N GLU A 88 26.04 5.67 22.59
CA GLU A 88 25.82 6.72 23.61
C GLU A 88 25.64 8.14 23.04
N ILE A 89 24.99 8.29 21.88
CA ILE A 89 24.79 9.61 21.24
C ILE A 89 23.39 10.20 21.44
N GLY A 90 22.43 9.43 21.97
CA GLY A 90 21.07 9.89 22.23
C GLY A 90 20.77 10.00 23.72
N TRP A 91 20.43 11.19 24.24
CA TRP A 91 19.97 11.33 25.62
C TRP A 91 18.45 11.15 25.71
N LYS A 92 17.99 10.10 26.40
CA LYS A 92 16.55 9.83 26.56
C LYS A 92 16.25 9.01 27.81
N PHE A 93 15.21 9.41 28.55
CA PHE A 93 14.81 8.78 29.81
C PHE A 93 15.98 8.71 30.81
N ASP A 94 16.67 9.84 30.98
CA ASP A 94 17.80 10.04 31.88
C ASP A 94 18.98 9.08 31.66
N GLN A 95 19.14 8.61 30.42
CA GLN A 95 20.20 7.69 30.03
C GLN A 95 20.72 8.04 28.64
N TRP A 96 22.04 7.88 28.45
CA TRP A 96 22.62 7.81 27.12
C TRP A 96 22.20 6.50 26.44
N ARG A 97 21.88 6.61 25.16
CA ARG A 97 21.36 5.55 24.32
C ARG A 97 22.14 5.50 23.02
N ASP A 98 22.31 4.29 22.53
CA ASP A 98 22.82 4.06 21.19
C ASP A 98 21.77 4.48 20.16
N VAL A 99 22.25 4.92 19.00
CA VAL A 99 21.40 5.27 17.87
C VAL A 99 21.94 4.56 16.63
N GLY A 100 21.06 3.84 15.94
CA GLY A 100 21.36 3.30 14.61
C GLY A 100 20.60 4.05 13.53
N HIS A 101 21.17 4.04 12.33
CA HIS A 101 20.51 4.59 11.15
C HIS A 101 20.15 3.46 10.20
N TRP A 102 18.89 3.43 9.80
CA TRP A 102 18.37 2.56 8.77
C TRP A 102 18.21 3.38 7.50
N GLN A 103 18.75 2.89 6.39
CA GLN A 103 18.74 3.58 5.10
C GLN A 103 17.91 2.81 4.10
N LEU A 104 17.09 3.53 3.34
CA LEU A 104 16.49 3.06 2.09
C LEU A 104 17.00 3.95 0.96
N VAL A 105 17.76 3.37 0.03
CA VAL A 105 18.11 4.05 -1.22
C VAL A 105 16.99 3.79 -2.22
N ILE A 106 16.35 4.86 -2.69
CA ILE A 106 15.29 4.82 -3.67
C ILE A 106 15.95 4.79 -5.05
N ASN A 107 16.40 3.60 -5.44
CA ASN A 107 16.94 3.39 -6.79
C ASN A 107 15.83 3.29 -7.83
N GLN A 108 14.63 2.89 -7.40
CA GLN A 108 13.43 2.75 -8.19
C GLN A 108 12.25 3.12 -7.32
N ILE A 109 11.48 4.08 -7.80
CA ILE A 109 10.22 4.46 -7.18
C ILE A 109 9.24 3.29 -7.42
N PRO A 110 8.51 2.79 -6.41
CA PRO A 110 7.56 1.70 -6.65
C PRO A 110 6.54 2.10 -7.75
N PRO A 111 5.85 1.19 -8.42
CA PRO A 111 4.89 1.51 -9.45
C PRO A 111 3.57 1.96 -8.81
N LYS A 112 2.94 2.94 -9.46
CA LYS A 112 1.59 3.38 -9.16
C LYS A 112 0.60 2.55 -9.99
N ILE A 113 -0.24 1.78 -9.30
CA ILE A 113 -1.11 0.75 -9.89
C ILE A 113 -2.57 1.10 -9.58
N LEU A 114 -3.40 1.20 -10.62
CA LEU A 114 -4.86 1.37 -10.51
C LEU A 114 -5.59 0.13 -10.99
N ILE A 115 -6.45 -0.43 -10.13
CA ILE A 115 -7.27 -1.59 -10.44
C ILE A 115 -8.73 -1.17 -10.63
N LEU A 116 -9.30 -1.45 -11.79
CA LEU A 116 -10.64 -1.03 -12.17
C LEU A 116 -11.61 -2.21 -12.24
N CYS A 117 -12.78 -2.05 -11.64
CA CYS A 117 -13.95 -2.87 -11.96
C CYS A 117 -15.21 -1.99 -12.09
N THR A 118 -16.38 -2.56 -12.29
CA THR A 118 -17.61 -1.76 -12.44
C THR A 118 -17.98 -1.06 -11.12
N GLY A 119 -18.21 -1.83 -10.04
CA GLY A 119 -18.75 -1.29 -8.78
C GLY A 119 -17.73 -0.97 -7.68
N ASN A 120 -16.45 -1.27 -7.89
CA ASN A 120 -15.37 -1.18 -6.89
C ASN A 120 -15.72 -1.79 -5.51
N SER A 121 -16.37 -2.96 -5.53
CA SER A 121 -16.96 -3.56 -4.33
C SER A 121 -16.39 -4.95 -3.99
N CYS A 122 -16.08 -5.79 -4.99
CA CYS A 122 -15.57 -7.16 -4.79
C CYS A 122 -14.18 -7.36 -5.40
N ARG A 123 -14.12 -7.69 -6.70
CA ARG A 123 -12.91 -8.13 -7.43
C ARG A 123 -11.72 -7.17 -7.30
N SER A 124 -11.95 -5.88 -7.58
CA SER A 124 -10.90 -4.86 -7.50
C SER A 124 -10.38 -4.67 -6.07
N GLN A 125 -11.22 -4.87 -5.05
CA GLN A 125 -10.85 -4.76 -3.64
C GLN A 125 -9.99 -5.94 -3.19
N MET A 126 -10.36 -7.15 -3.61
CA MET A 126 -9.56 -8.36 -3.37
C MET A 126 -8.19 -8.26 -4.05
N ALA A 127 -8.17 -7.85 -5.32
CA ALA A 127 -6.93 -7.65 -6.08
C ALA A 127 -6.02 -6.59 -5.44
N HIS A 128 -6.59 -5.47 -4.99
CA HIS A 128 -5.87 -4.44 -4.25
C HIS A 128 -5.24 -5.02 -2.98
N GLY A 129 -6.05 -5.68 -2.14
CA GLY A 129 -5.56 -6.29 -0.90
C GLY A 129 -4.41 -7.27 -1.14
N PHE A 130 -4.49 -8.12 -2.17
CA PHE A 130 -3.43 -9.07 -2.48
C PHE A 130 -2.13 -8.41 -2.91
N LEU A 131 -2.15 -7.49 -3.88
CA LEU A 131 -0.92 -6.79 -4.29
C LEU A 131 -0.26 -6.09 -3.11
N GLN A 132 -1.06 -5.40 -2.29
CA GLN A 132 -0.56 -4.68 -1.13
C GLN A 132 0.03 -5.63 -0.07
N SER A 133 -0.50 -6.86 0.04
CA SER A 133 0.03 -7.91 0.93
C SER A 133 1.38 -8.47 0.45
N TYR A 134 1.64 -8.47 -0.87
CA TYR A 134 2.88 -9.01 -1.44
C TYR A 134 4.06 -8.04 -1.31
N ASP A 135 3.79 -6.75 -1.46
CA ASP A 135 4.77 -5.69 -1.21
C ASP A 135 4.07 -4.46 -0.63
N PRO A 136 4.26 -4.16 0.66
CA PRO A 136 3.62 -3.01 1.31
C PRO A 136 4.11 -1.66 0.77
N ARG A 137 5.20 -1.63 -0.02
CA ARG A 137 5.72 -0.42 -0.66
C ARG A 137 4.97 -0.05 -1.93
N LEU A 138 4.21 -0.97 -2.52
CA LEU A 138 3.41 -0.69 -3.72
C LEU A 138 2.39 0.41 -3.46
N LEU A 139 2.22 1.28 -4.46
CA LEU A 139 1.15 2.26 -4.49
C LEU A 139 -0.04 1.69 -5.26
N VAL A 140 -0.85 0.90 -4.57
CA VAL A 140 -2.05 0.27 -5.14
C VAL A 140 -3.29 1.10 -4.85
N TYR A 141 -4.14 1.21 -5.86
CA TYR A 141 -5.43 1.89 -5.80
C TYR A 141 -6.47 1.01 -6.48
N SER A 142 -7.73 1.18 -6.10
CA SER A 142 -8.84 0.55 -6.80
C SER A 142 -9.98 1.55 -6.98
N ALA A 143 -10.66 1.47 -8.11
CA ALA A 143 -11.79 2.36 -8.41
C ALA A 143 -12.85 1.70 -9.28
N GLY A 144 -14.00 2.36 -9.40
CA GLY A 144 -15.15 1.85 -10.14
C GLY A 144 -15.84 2.91 -10.98
N THR A 145 -16.38 2.51 -12.13
CA THR A 145 -17.20 3.38 -12.99
C THR A 145 -18.58 3.64 -12.39
N GLN A 146 -19.06 2.74 -11.54
CA GLN A 146 -20.34 2.81 -10.82
C GLN A 146 -20.12 2.49 -9.34
N ALA A 147 -19.12 3.14 -8.72
CA ALA A 147 -18.77 2.90 -7.33
C ALA A 147 -19.94 3.23 -6.39
N SER A 148 -20.28 2.29 -5.51
CA SER A 148 -21.42 2.41 -4.59
C SER A 148 -21.07 3.13 -3.27
N GLY A 149 -19.79 3.46 -3.07
CA GLY A 149 -19.28 4.00 -1.80
C GLY A 149 -19.06 2.94 -0.71
N LYS A 150 -19.42 1.67 -0.94
CA LYS A 150 -19.22 0.57 0.03
C LYS A 150 -18.55 -0.66 -0.58
N VAL A 151 -17.57 -1.19 0.16
CA VAL A 151 -16.95 -2.49 -0.11
C VAL A 151 -17.91 -3.60 0.28
N ASN A 152 -17.97 -4.68 -0.52
CA ASN A 152 -18.87 -5.79 -0.26
C ASN A 152 -18.44 -6.53 1.04
N PRO A 153 -19.34 -6.68 2.04
CA PRO A 153 -18.99 -7.34 3.30
C PRO A 153 -18.46 -8.77 3.12
N LYS A 154 -18.97 -9.51 2.14
CA LYS A 154 -18.51 -10.87 1.84
C LYS A 154 -17.09 -10.89 1.26
N ALA A 155 -16.73 -9.87 0.48
CA ALA A 155 -15.36 -9.72 0.00
C ALA A 155 -14.38 -9.45 1.17
N ILE A 156 -14.80 -8.65 2.16
CA ILE A 156 -14.01 -8.41 3.38
C ILE A 156 -13.82 -9.72 4.15
N GLU A 157 -14.90 -10.48 4.35
CA GLU A 157 -14.90 -11.77 5.04
C GLU A 157 -13.92 -12.76 4.41
N VAL A 158 -14.04 -13.04 3.11
CA VAL A 158 -13.18 -14.04 2.45
C VAL A 158 -11.72 -13.60 2.35
N MET A 159 -11.44 -12.29 2.31
CA MET A 159 -10.06 -11.78 2.36
C MET A 159 -9.47 -11.91 3.76
N GLN A 160 -10.26 -11.66 4.80
CA GLN A 160 -9.86 -11.86 6.19
C GLN A 160 -9.48 -13.33 6.44
N ASP A 161 -10.25 -14.28 5.90
CA ASP A 161 -9.93 -15.72 5.95
C ASP A 161 -8.59 -16.06 5.27
N ALA A 162 -8.21 -15.29 4.24
CA ALA A 162 -6.93 -15.42 3.55
C ALA A 162 -5.78 -14.66 4.25
N GLY A 163 -6.04 -14.03 5.40
CA GLY A 163 -5.07 -13.27 6.17
C GLY A 163 -4.81 -11.84 5.66
N VAL A 164 -5.70 -11.29 4.84
CA VAL A 164 -5.58 -9.95 4.25
C VAL A 164 -6.77 -9.09 4.68
N ASP A 165 -6.52 -8.09 5.51
CA ASP A 165 -7.55 -7.16 5.96
C ASP A 165 -7.77 -6.05 4.92
N ILE A 166 -8.98 -5.99 4.36
CA ILE A 166 -9.45 -4.93 3.46
C ILE A 166 -10.62 -4.13 4.06
N SER A 167 -10.93 -4.31 5.34
CA SER A 167 -12.09 -3.67 5.99
C SER A 167 -12.00 -2.15 6.06
N HIS A 168 -10.78 -1.61 5.95
CA HIS A 168 -10.49 -0.18 5.94
C HIS A 168 -10.54 0.45 4.53
N HIS A 169 -10.76 -0.35 3.49
CA HIS A 169 -10.87 0.15 2.12
C HIS A 169 -12.18 0.91 1.89
N THR A 170 -12.17 1.80 0.91
CA THR A 170 -13.34 2.52 0.41
C THR A 170 -13.66 2.13 -1.03
N SER A 171 -14.90 2.36 -1.44
CA SER A 171 -15.33 2.16 -2.83
C SER A 171 -15.34 3.50 -3.55
N ASP A 172 -14.31 3.75 -4.35
CA ASP A 172 -14.04 5.07 -4.94
C ASP A 172 -14.47 5.15 -6.41
N SER A 173 -14.96 6.33 -6.83
CA SER A 173 -15.22 6.60 -8.24
C SER A 173 -13.90 6.70 -9.02
N VAL A 174 -13.89 6.17 -10.23
CA VAL A 174 -12.77 6.28 -11.17
C VAL A 174 -12.44 7.73 -11.52
N ASP A 175 -13.41 8.65 -11.45
CA ASP A 175 -13.24 10.06 -11.81
C ASP A 175 -12.13 10.74 -11.01
N LEU A 176 -11.95 10.33 -9.75
CA LEU A 176 -10.89 10.81 -8.85
C LEU A 176 -9.47 10.55 -9.39
N TYR A 177 -9.35 9.58 -10.30
CA TYR A 177 -8.08 9.03 -10.74
C TYR A 177 -7.77 9.29 -12.23
N THR A 178 -8.71 9.87 -12.97
CA THR A 178 -8.59 10.11 -14.43
C THR A 178 -7.50 11.13 -14.80
N GLY A 179 -7.25 12.10 -13.91
CA GLY A 179 -6.22 13.14 -14.04
C GLY A 179 -4.79 12.69 -13.71
N GLU A 180 -4.64 11.50 -13.13
CA GLU A 180 -3.39 11.02 -12.56
C GLU A 180 -2.55 10.22 -13.57
N GLN A 181 -1.24 10.13 -13.33
CA GLN A 181 -0.35 9.24 -14.08
C GLN A 181 -0.27 7.86 -13.41
N TRP A 182 -0.11 6.83 -14.23
CA TRP A 182 -0.12 5.43 -13.78
C TRP A 182 0.94 4.59 -14.49
N ASP A 183 1.65 3.76 -13.73
CA ASP A 183 2.52 2.74 -14.30
C ASP A 183 1.69 1.55 -14.82
N TYR A 184 0.62 1.23 -14.10
CA TYR A 184 -0.31 0.17 -14.46
C TYR A 184 -1.76 0.60 -14.25
N VAL A 185 -2.60 0.38 -15.26
CA VAL A 185 -4.06 0.35 -15.12
C VAL A 185 -4.53 -1.06 -15.48
N ILE A 186 -5.19 -1.73 -14.54
CA ILE A 186 -5.57 -3.14 -14.65
C ILE A 186 -7.09 -3.25 -14.55
N THR A 187 -7.77 -3.68 -15.61
CA THR A 187 -9.22 -3.93 -15.59
C THR A 187 -9.50 -5.38 -15.19
N VAL A 188 -10.39 -5.59 -14.21
CA VAL A 188 -10.69 -6.93 -13.66
C VAL A 188 -12.10 -7.44 -13.95
N CYS A 189 -12.88 -6.69 -14.73
CA CYS A 189 -14.16 -7.14 -15.27
C CYS A 189 -14.32 -6.69 -16.73
N GLY A 190 -15.11 -7.43 -17.52
CA GLY A 190 -15.38 -7.10 -18.93
C GLY A 190 -16.01 -5.71 -19.08
N GLY A 191 -16.99 -5.37 -18.24
CA GLY A 191 -17.65 -4.06 -18.28
C GLY A 191 -16.71 -2.87 -18.01
N ALA A 192 -15.69 -3.01 -17.15
CA ALA A 192 -14.68 -1.96 -16.95
C ALA A 192 -13.60 -1.96 -18.04
N ASN A 193 -13.42 -3.07 -18.77
CA ASN A 193 -12.55 -3.12 -19.92
C ASN A 193 -13.16 -2.36 -21.11
N GLU A 194 -14.45 -2.58 -21.36
CA GLU A 194 -15.21 -1.92 -22.44
C GLU A 194 -15.47 -0.44 -22.15
N ASN A 195 -15.84 -0.12 -20.90
CA ASN A 195 -16.11 1.26 -20.45
C ASN A 195 -14.91 1.88 -19.73
N CYS A 196 -13.69 1.45 -20.07
CA CYS A 196 -12.50 1.99 -19.44
C CYS A 196 -12.41 3.50 -19.76
N PRO A 197 -12.39 4.38 -18.75
CA PRO A 197 -12.36 5.80 -19.01
C PRO A 197 -11.06 6.20 -19.70
N THR A 198 -11.14 7.28 -20.47
CA THR A 198 -9.94 7.91 -21.03
C THR A 198 -9.21 8.63 -19.90
N PHE A 199 -7.93 8.31 -19.73
CA PHE A 199 -7.08 8.98 -18.75
C PHE A 199 -6.39 10.15 -19.43
N SER A 200 -6.47 11.34 -18.83
CA SER A 200 -5.72 12.49 -19.32
C SER A 200 -4.24 12.42 -18.93
N GLY A 201 -3.92 11.67 -17.87
CA GLY A 201 -2.54 11.35 -17.48
C GLY A 201 -1.95 10.18 -18.27
N LYS A 202 -0.61 10.10 -18.28
CA LYS A 202 0.13 9.03 -18.95
C LYS A 202 -0.10 7.70 -18.22
N VAL A 203 -0.50 6.68 -18.98
CA VAL A 203 -0.60 5.29 -18.51
C VAL A 203 0.47 4.47 -19.23
N LYS A 204 1.46 3.93 -18.51
CA LYS A 204 2.54 3.15 -19.14
C LYS A 204 2.05 1.79 -19.61
N ASN A 205 1.33 1.06 -18.77
CA ASN A 205 0.83 -0.28 -19.07
C ASN A 205 -0.68 -0.37 -18.82
N ARG A 206 -1.43 -0.89 -19.80
CA ARG A 206 -2.84 -1.26 -19.65
C ARG A 206 -2.98 -2.76 -19.76
N LEU A 207 -3.55 -3.38 -18.73
CA LEU A 207 -3.73 -4.83 -18.66
C LEU A 207 -5.20 -5.16 -18.40
N HIS A 208 -5.64 -6.30 -18.89
CA HIS A 208 -6.94 -6.87 -18.57
C HIS A 208 -6.75 -8.27 -17.97
N ILE A 209 -7.34 -8.51 -16.80
CA ILE A 209 -7.35 -9.81 -16.14
C ILE A 209 -8.78 -10.04 -15.63
N GLY A 210 -9.64 -10.62 -16.47
CA GLY A 210 -11.06 -10.77 -16.18
C GLY A 210 -11.36 -11.87 -15.16
N PHE A 211 -12.32 -11.61 -14.27
CA PHE A 211 -12.88 -12.59 -13.34
C PHE A 211 -14.41 -12.48 -13.30
N ASP A 212 -15.06 -13.61 -13.01
CA ASP A 212 -16.51 -13.67 -12.76
C ASP A 212 -16.91 -12.75 -11.61
N ASP A 213 -18.12 -12.18 -11.65
CA ASP A 213 -18.62 -11.41 -10.51
C ASP A 213 -19.24 -12.36 -9.47
N PRO A 214 -18.60 -12.56 -8.30
CA PRO A 214 -19.16 -13.45 -7.28
C PRO A 214 -20.45 -12.88 -6.66
N SER A 215 -20.76 -11.59 -6.85
CA SER A 215 -22.02 -10.99 -6.37
C SER A 215 -23.24 -11.35 -7.21
N GLU A 216 -23.05 -11.89 -8.41
CA GLU A 216 -24.12 -12.40 -9.26
C GLU A 216 -24.48 -13.86 -8.95
N ALA A 217 -23.71 -14.53 -8.09
CA ALA A 217 -23.98 -15.91 -7.70
C ALA A 217 -25.30 -16.02 -6.93
N THR A 218 -26.20 -16.88 -7.41
CA THR A 218 -27.48 -17.19 -6.77
C THR A 218 -27.53 -18.65 -6.34
N GLY A 219 -28.04 -18.95 -5.14
CA GLY A 219 -28.13 -20.32 -4.65
C GLY A 219 -28.16 -20.38 -3.13
N THR A 220 -27.67 -21.49 -2.57
CA THR A 220 -27.53 -21.61 -1.11
C THR A 220 -26.42 -20.69 -0.60
N PRO A 221 -26.46 -20.28 0.69
CA PRO A 221 -25.39 -19.46 1.29
C PRO A 221 -24.00 -20.09 1.13
N GLU A 222 -23.90 -21.42 1.23
CA GLU A 222 -22.65 -22.17 1.08
C GLU A 222 -22.12 -22.10 -0.35
N PHE A 223 -23.02 -22.19 -1.34
CA PHE A 223 -22.65 -22.05 -2.75
C PHE A 223 -22.14 -20.64 -3.05
N ILE A 224 -22.86 -19.61 -2.57
CA ILE A 224 -22.44 -18.22 -2.72
C ILE A 224 -21.07 -18.00 -2.06
N GLN A 225 -20.87 -18.51 -0.83
CA GLN A 225 -19.56 -18.45 -0.17
C GLN A 225 -18.46 -19.08 -1.03
N SER A 226 -18.73 -20.26 -1.59
CA SER A 226 -17.76 -20.99 -2.40
C SER A 226 -17.36 -20.22 -3.67
N GLU A 227 -18.29 -19.48 -4.28
CA GLU A 227 -18.00 -18.63 -5.44
C GLU A 227 -17.11 -17.43 -5.08
N TYR A 228 -17.34 -16.78 -3.94
CA TYR A 228 -16.43 -15.73 -3.46
C TYR A 228 -15.03 -16.26 -3.19
N ILE A 229 -14.92 -17.44 -2.57
CA ILE A 229 -13.63 -18.10 -2.30
C ILE A 229 -12.92 -18.47 -3.60
N ARG A 230 -13.63 -19.06 -4.56
CA ARG A 230 -13.09 -19.43 -5.88
C ARG A 230 -12.51 -18.21 -6.59
N VAL A 231 -13.29 -17.14 -6.74
CA VAL A 231 -12.85 -15.90 -7.41
C VAL A 231 -11.70 -15.24 -6.64
N ARG A 232 -11.74 -15.22 -5.30
CA ARG A 232 -10.64 -14.72 -4.47
C ARG A 232 -9.33 -15.45 -4.79
N ASP A 233 -9.36 -16.78 -4.86
CA ASP A 233 -8.16 -17.59 -5.06
C ASP A 233 -7.64 -17.49 -6.51
N GLU A 234 -8.54 -17.36 -7.50
CA GLU A 234 -8.18 -17.02 -8.88
C GLU A 234 -7.46 -15.66 -8.96
N ILE A 235 -8.01 -14.63 -8.32
CA ILE A 235 -7.39 -13.30 -8.23
C ILE A 235 -6.02 -13.40 -7.57
N LYS A 236 -5.92 -14.12 -6.43
CA LYS A 236 -4.66 -14.32 -5.71
C LYS A 236 -3.59 -14.90 -6.63
N LYS A 237 -3.92 -15.96 -7.37
CA LYS A 237 -2.98 -16.61 -8.28
C LYS A 237 -2.54 -15.66 -9.40
N ALA A 238 -3.51 -15.05 -10.10
CA ALA A 238 -3.22 -14.18 -11.24
C ALA A 238 -2.40 -12.94 -10.85
N PHE A 239 -2.74 -12.29 -9.73
CA PHE A 239 -2.01 -11.12 -9.26
C PHE A 239 -0.66 -11.46 -8.65
N TYR A 240 -0.49 -12.66 -8.09
CA TYR A 240 0.84 -13.13 -7.69
C TYR A 240 1.75 -13.36 -8.90
N GLU A 241 1.23 -13.97 -9.98
CA GLU A 241 1.99 -14.14 -11.23
C GLU A 241 2.32 -12.80 -11.87
N LEU A 242 1.37 -11.86 -11.93
CA LEU A 242 1.63 -10.49 -12.37
C LEU A 242 2.73 -9.84 -11.52
N TYR A 243 2.63 -9.99 -10.19
CA TYR A 243 3.59 -9.42 -9.27
C TYR A 243 5.00 -9.92 -9.56
N ILE A 244 5.21 -11.24 -9.59
CA ILE A 244 6.53 -11.83 -9.81
C ILE A 244 7.10 -11.46 -11.18
N ASN A 245 6.28 -11.46 -12.23
CA ASN A 245 6.77 -11.36 -13.61
C ASN A 245 6.91 -9.92 -14.14
N LYS A 246 6.13 -8.96 -13.61
CA LYS A 246 6.07 -7.60 -14.16
C LYS A 246 6.29 -6.48 -13.15
N ILE A 247 6.14 -6.75 -11.86
CA ILE A 247 6.10 -5.71 -10.83
C ILE A 247 7.30 -5.84 -9.89
N LYS A 248 7.60 -7.04 -9.39
CA LYS A 248 8.65 -7.26 -8.39
C LYS A 248 10.02 -6.82 -8.90
N GLY A 249 10.72 -6.00 -8.10
CA GLY A 249 12.08 -5.55 -8.41
C GLY A 249 12.17 -4.31 -9.32
N TYR A 250 11.03 -3.68 -9.61
CA TYR A 250 10.81 -2.32 -10.14
C TYR A 250 11.77 -1.69 -11.16
N GLU A 251 12.22 -2.40 -12.21
CA GLU A 251 12.48 -1.72 -13.50
C GLU A 251 11.18 -1.50 -14.28
#